data_AF-A0A3B1CNN5-F1
#
_entry.id   AF-A0A3B1CNN5-F1
#
_cell.length_a   1.000
_cell.length_b   1.000
_cell.length_c   1.000
_cell.angle_alpha   90.00
_cell.angle_beta   90.00
_cell.angle_gamma   90.00
#
_symmetry.space_group_name_H-M   'P 1'
#
loop_
_entity.id
_entity.type
_entity.pdbx_description
1 polymer ?
#
loop_
_entity_poly.entity_id
_entity_poly.type
_entity_poly.pdbx_seq_one_letter_code
_entity_poly.pdbx_strand_id
1 'polypeptide(L)'
;MAKQSLLWTALPNGYSTDGKQLRVSVLVSPRLNPQNSSNILKSFHDFINWPDTVRRAGFAVKYGADKVIIPGNKFGGSNCVDGSLGVADSDVWQALFPNDTFVRGFQFNDMKNNVVLSYDTQEVLALIKELYSRLATISGDQLPELSTIRQEPKWAELIQAVERCDSRYVDETGMYNSKRLFGDIVKGFH
;
A
#
# COMPACT_ATOMS: atom_id res chain seq x y z
N MET A 1 31.80 -5.33 0.59
CA MET A 1 31.26 -5.84 1.87
C MET A 1 29.76 -5.65 1.84
N ALA A 2 28.97 -6.49 2.49
CA ALA A 2 27.53 -6.30 2.55
C ALA A 2 27.17 -4.90 3.08
N LYS A 3 26.20 -4.24 2.44
CA LYS A 3 25.71 -2.90 2.81
C LYS A 3 24.32 -3.00 3.41
N GLN A 4 24.16 -2.40 4.58
CA GLN A 4 22.87 -2.25 5.25
C GLN A 4 22.49 -0.77 5.32
N SER A 5 21.21 -0.47 5.15
CA SER A 5 20.66 0.88 5.33
C SER A 5 19.28 0.78 5.96
N LEU A 6 19.02 1.61 6.97
CA LEU A 6 17.77 1.62 7.71
C LEU A 6 17.07 2.95 7.48
N LEU A 7 15.84 2.91 6.97
CA LEU A 7 14.96 4.08 6.97
C LEU A 7 14.04 3.98 8.19
N TRP A 8 14.11 4.99 9.05
CA TRP A 8 13.26 5.13 10.22
C TRP A 8 12.23 6.21 9.95
N THR A 9 10.95 5.88 10.09
CA THR A 9 9.84 6.81 9.89
C THR A 9 9.08 6.96 11.19
N ALA A 10 9.11 8.17 11.75
CA ALA A 10 8.32 8.52 12.92
C ALA A 10 6.89 8.84 12.49
N LEU A 11 5.92 8.19 13.14
CA LEU A 11 4.50 8.31 12.89
C LEU A 11 3.81 8.78 14.18
N PRO A 12 2.95 9.82 14.12
CA PRO A 12 2.12 10.19 15.27
C PRO A 12 1.27 9.00 15.72
N ASN A 13 1.24 8.72 17.01
CA ASN A 13 0.43 7.65 17.60
C ASN A 13 -0.42 8.14 18.79
N GLY A 14 -0.74 9.44 18.78
CA GLY A 14 -1.62 10.07 19.77
C GLY A 14 -0.93 10.35 21.11
N TYR A 15 -1.69 10.19 22.19
CA TYR A 15 -1.29 10.51 23.56
C TYR A 15 -1.42 9.28 24.47
N SER A 16 -0.73 9.28 25.60
CA SER A 16 -1.00 8.33 26.69
C SER A 16 -2.42 8.52 27.23
N THR A 17 -2.94 7.48 27.91
CA THR A 17 -4.30 7.49 28.48
C THR A 17 -4.55 8.65 29.45
N ASP A 18 -3.52 9.09 30.18
CA ASP A 18 -3.57 10.24 31.08
C ASP A 18 -3.36 11.60 30.38
N GLY A 19 -3.13 11.61 29.07
CA GLY A 19 -2.91 12.81 28.26
C GLY A 19 -1.56 13.50 28.47
N LYS A 20 -0.66 12.94 29.29
CA LYS A 20 0.58 13.62 29.71
C LYS A 20 1.79 13.31 28.82
N GLN A 21 1.70 12.31 27.96
CA GLN A 21 2.81 11.87 27.11
C GLN A 21 2.38 11.77 25.66
N LEU A 22 3.28 12.13 24.75
CA LEU A 22 3.14 11.90 23.32
C LEU A 22 3.52 10.46 23.00
N ARG A 23 2.74 9.82 22.13
CA ARG A 23 3.06 8.51 21.57
C ARG A 23 3.50 8.68 20.13
N VAL A 24 4.62 8.04 19.80
CA VAL A 24 5.19 8.00 18.46
C VAL A 24 5.45 6.55 18.12
N SER A 25 4.89 6.10 17.00
CA SER A 25 5.23 4.81 16.42
C SER A 25 6.40 5.00 15.47
N VAL A 26 7.35 4.06 15.47
CA VAL A 26 8.49 4.13 14.55
C VAL A 26 8.44 2.92 13.63
N LEU A 27 8.22 3.17 12.34
CA LEU A 27 8.33 2.16 11.30
C LEU A 27 9.79 2.06 10.85
N VAL A 28 10.33 0.84 10.81
CA VAL A 28 11.68 0.57 10.31
C VAL A 28 11.57 -0.13 8.97
N SER A 29 12.25 0.39 7.96
CA SER A 29 12.37 -0.21 6.63
C SER A 29 13.84 -0.57 6.34
N PRO A 30 14.28 -1.79 6.69
CA PRO A 30 15.61 -2.28 6.36
C PRO A 30 15.81 -2.46 4.86
N ARG A 31 17.01 -2.11 4.38
CA ARG A 31 17.48 -2.42 3.03
C ARG A 31 18.81 -3.14 3.14
N LEU A 32 18.81 -4.41 2.77
CA LEU A 32 19.98 -5.28 2.80
C LEU A 32 20.48 -5.49 1.37
N ASN A 33 21.76 -5.17 1.11
CA ASN A 33 22.39 -5.37 -0.18
C ASN A 33 23.68 -6.18 0.01
N PRO A 34 23.72 -7.45 -0.43
CA PRO A 34 24.89 -8.31 -0.26
C PRO A 34 26.14 -7.79 -0.98
N GLN A 35 25.98 -7.00 -2.05
CA GLN A 35 27.08 -6.57 -2.93
C GLN A 35 27.93 -7.77 -3.36
N ASN A 36 29.22 -7.80 -2.96
CA ASN A 36 30.16 -8.89 -3.26
C ASN A 36 30.22 -9.96 -2.15
N SER A 37 29.36 -9.88 -1.13
CA SER A 37 29.25 -10.88 -0.07
C SER A 37 28.21 -11.95 -0.40
N SER A 38 28.16 -13.05 0.36
CA SER A 38 27.17 -14.10 0.16
C SER A 38 25.75 -13.57 0.33
N ASN A 39 24.83 -13.99 -0.53
CA ASN A 39 23.41 -13.60 -0.54
C ASN A 39 22.60 -14.26 0.57
N ILE A 40 23.11 -14.26 1.80
CA ILE A 40 22.49 -14.86 2.98
C ILE A 40 22.49 -13.89 4.16
N LEU A 41 21.57 -14.08 5.10
CA LEU A 41 21.37 -13.22 6.26
C LEU A 41 22.62 -13.08 7.13
N LYS A 42 23.44 -14.13 7.25
CA LYS A 42 24.71 -14.13 7.99
C LYS A 42 25.66 -13.01 7.56
N SER A 43 25.55 -12.50 6.33
CA SER A 43 26.33 -11.35 5.86
C SER A 43 25.95 -10.02 6.53
N PHE A 44 24.84 -9.97 7.28
CA PHE A 44 24.29 -8.79 7.96
C PHE A 44 24.13 -9.05 9.47
N HIS A 45 25.22 -8.88 10.23
CA HIS A 45 25.28 -9.26 11.65
C HIS A 45 24.17 -8.67 12.53
N ASP A 46 23.75 -7.43 12.26
CA ASP A 46 22.66 -6.76 13.00
C ASP A 46 21.31 -7.48 12.86
N PHE A 47 21.11 -8.21 11.76
CA PHE A 47 19.87 -8.89 11.42
C PHE A 47 19.86 -10.38 11.78
N ILE A 48 21.00 -10.95 12.20
CA ILE A 48 21.05 -12.31 12.76
C ILE A 48 20.16 -12.40 14.01
N ASN A 49 20.19 -11.36 14.84
CA ASN A 49 19.28 -11.21 15.98
C ASN A 49 18.78 -9.77 16.04
N TRP A 50 17.91 -9.40 15.10
CA TRP A 50 17.36 -8.06 15.03
C TRP A 50 16.66 -7.61 16.33
N PRO A 51 15.85 -8.45 17.01
CA PRO A 51 15.26 -8.07 18.30
C PRO A 51 16.29 -7.63 19.34
N ASP A 52 17.41 -8.35 19.46
CA ASP A 52 18.46 -7.99 20.42
C ASP A 52 19.25 -6.76 19.99
N THR A 53 19.52 -6.62 18.68
CA THR A 53 20.11 -5.40 18.12
C THR A 53 19.29 -4.17 18.46
N VAL A 54 17.96 -4.22 18.28
CA VAL A 54 17.04 -3.12 18.61
C VAL A 54 16.98 -2.88 20.11
N ARG A 55 16.95 -3.94 20.92
CA ARG A 55 16.91 -3.86 22.39
C ARG A 55 18.13 -3.12 22.96
N ARG A 56 19.30 -3.30 22.35
CA ARG A 56 20.55 -2.62 22.73
C ARG A 56 20.68 -1.20 22.15
N ALA A 57 19.79 -0.81 21.24
CA ALA A 57 19.80 0.52 20.65
C ALA A 57 19.22 1.58 21.61
N GLY A 58 19.54 2.85 21.34
CA GLY A 58 18.92 4.00 21.99
C GLY A 58 18.15 4.84 20.96
N PHE A 59 16.89 5.12 21.25
CA PHE A 59 16.02 5.93 20.40
C PHE A 59 16.08 7.39 20.85
N ALA A 60 16.64 8.25 20.01
CA ALA A 60 16.65 9.68 20.27
C ALA A 60 15.47 10.35 19.53
N VAL A 61 14.50 10.88 20.28
CA VAL A 61 13.43 11.72 19.75
C VAL A 61 13.80 13.17 20.02
N LYS A 62 13.79 13.99 18.97
CA LYS A 62 14.00 15.44 19.07
C LYS A 62 12.71 16.16 18.72
N TYR A 63 12.32 17.11 19.57
CA TYR A 63 11.16 17.97 19.35
C TYR A 63 11.52 19.39 19.78
N GLY A 64 11.57 20.32 18.83
CA GLY A 64 12.10 21.66 19.10
C GLY A 64 13.55 21.61 19.62
N ALA A 65 13.80 22.26 20.76
CA ALA A 65 15.10 22.23 21.44
C ALA A 65 15.31 20.97 22.31
N ASP A 66 14.23 20.22 22.60
CA ASP A 66 14.28 19.08 23.51
C ASP A 66 14.75 17.81 22.81
N LYS A 67 15.52 17.00 23.53
CA LYS A 67 15.97 15.67 23.10
C LYS A 67 15.72 14.67 24.22
N VAL A 68 14.96 13.63 23.92
CA VAL A 68 14.73 12.49 24.81
C VAL A 68 15.41 11.27 24.22
N ILE A 69 16.17 10.54 25.05
CA ILE A 69 16.78 9.26 24.67
C ILE A 69 16.07 8.15 25.43
N ILE A 70 15.53 7.18 24.70
CA ILE A 70 14.79 6.03 25.23
C ILE A 70 15.60 4.77 24.92
N PRO A 71 16.12 4.05 25.93
CA PRO A 71 16.75 2.75 25.72
C PRO A 71 15.74 1.75 25.14
N GLY A 72 16.17 0.96 24.15
CA GLY A 72 15.31 -0.03 23.47
C GLY A 72 14.83 -1.17 24.36
N ASN A 73 15.43 -1.32 25.55
CA ASN A 73 15.05 -2.29 26.57
C ASN A 73 14.22 -1.71 27.72
N LYS A 74 13.80 -0.43 27.63
CA LYS A 74 13.02 0.23 28.68
C LYS A 74 11.52 0.13 28.35
N PHE A 75 10.82 -0.78 29.01
CA PHE A 75 9.38 -1.04 28.78
C PHE A 75 8.43 -0.43 29.84
N GLY A 76 8.96 0.41 30.75
CA GLY A 76 8.17 0.99 31.84
C GLY A 76 8.62 2.38 32.25
N GLY A 77 7.74 3.08 32.98
CA GLY A 77 7.90 4.47 33.40
C GLY A 77 7.71 5.47 32.26
N SER A 78 7.98 6.75 32.52
CA SER A 78 7.93 7.79 31.49
C SER A 78 9.05 7.59 30.46
N ASN A 79 8.80 7.96 29.20
CA ASN A 79 9.76 7.82 28.09
C ASN A 79 10.26 6.36 27.97
N CYS A 80 9.36 5.46 27.58
CA CYS A 80 9.60 4.03 27.41
C CYS A 80 9.15 3.54 26.02
N VAL A 81 9.63 2.36 25.64
CA VAL A 81 9.13 1.59 24.51
C VAL A 81 7.81 0.93 24.94
N ASP A 82 6.78 1.09 24.11
CA ASP A 82 5.49 0.46 24.34
C ASP A 82 5.56 -1.04 24.02
N GLY A 83 5.48 -1.88 25.07
CA GLY A 83 5.46 -3.34 24.97
C GLY A 83 4.07 -3.95 24.99
N SER A 84 2.98 -3.16 24.93
CA SER A 84 1.61 -3.66 25.10
C SER A 84 1.16 -4.66 24.02
N LEU A 85 1.74 -4.57 22.82
CA LEU A 85 1.52 -5.51 21.71
C LEU A 85 2.48 -6.72 21.74
N GLY A 86 3.34 -6.80 22.76
CA GLY A 86 4.39 -7.80 22.88
C GLY A 86 5.80 -7.19 22.72
N VAL A 87 6.80 -7.93 23.20
CA VAL A 87 8.22 -7.60 23.03
C VAL A 87 8.80 -8.51 21.96
N ALA A 88 9.65 -7.97 21.10
CA ALA A 88 10.30 -8.74 20.06
C ALA A 88 11.14 -9.89 20.65
N ASP A 89 10.89 -11.11 20.16
CA ASP A 89 11.47 -12.36 20.65
C ASP A 89 12.61 -12.83 19.72
N SER A 90 13.79 -13.06 20.29
CA SER A 90 14.99 -13.48 19.56
C SER A 90 14.90 -14.91 19.03
N ASP A 91 14.27 -15.81 19.76
CA ASP A 91 14.15 -17.22 19.38
C ASP A 91 13.16 -17.36 18.22
N VAL A 92 12.04 -16.64 18.28
CA VAL A 92 11.07 -16.56 17.17
C VAL A 92 11.72 -15.95 15.92
N TRP A 93 12.50 -14.88 16.09
CA TRP A 93 13.21 -14.25 14.96
C TRP A 93 14.18 -15.22 14.29
N GLN A 94 15.00 -15.92 15.06
CA GLN A 94 16.00 -16.86 14.53
C GLN A 94 15.36 -18.11 13.92
N ALA A 95 14.18 -18.51 14.41
CA ALA A 95 13.40 -19.59 13.79
C ALA A 95 12.80 -19.17 12.44
N LEU A 96 12.31 -17.93 12.32
CA LEU A 96 11.76 -17.39 11.07
C LEU A 96 12.83 -17.02 10.05
N PHE A 97 13.98 -16.52 10.53
CA PHE A 97 15.09 -16.06 9.72
C PHE A 97 16.41 -16.72 10.13
N PRO A 98 16.61 -18.01 9.79
CA PRO A 98 17.89 -18.69 9.98
C PRO A 98 19.04 -17.96 9.28
N ASN A 99 20.27 -18.22 9.71
CA ASN A 99 21.48 -17.52 9.19
C ASN A 99 21.70 -17.67 7.68
N ASP A 100 21.23 -18.76 7.09
CA ASP A 100 21.30 -19.06 5.66
C ASP A 100 20.11 -18.53 4.86
N THR A 101 19.17 -17.81 5.50
CA THR A 101 18.04 -17.15 4.84
C THR A 101 18.55 -16.32 3.67
N PHE A 102 18.04 -16.61 2.48
CA PHE A 102 18.46 -15.93 1.26
C PHE A 102 18.07 -14.45 1.28
N VAL A 103 19.03 -13.57 1.01
CA VAL A 103 18.84 -12.12 0.94
C VAL A 103 19.04 -11.67 -0.50
N ARG A 104 17.95 -11.15 -1.10
CA ARG A 104 18.00 -10.49 -2.41
C ARG A 104 18.09 -8.99 -2.21
N GLY A 105 19.17 -8.39 -2.71
CA GLY A 105 19.28 -6.93 -2.76
C GLY A 105 18.17 -6.32 -3.60
N PHE A 106 17.58 -5.21 -3.14
CA PHE A 106 16.61 -4.47 -3.94
C PHE A 106 17.26 -3.98 -5.24
N GLN A 107 16.62 -4.28 -6.36
CA GLN A 107 16.95 -3.74 -7.67
C GLN A 107 15.89 -2.71 -8.03
N PHE A 108 16.32 -1.48 -8.33
CA PHE A 108 15.40 -0.45 -8.79
C PHE A 108 14.77 -0.89 -10.11
N ASN A 109 13.45 -0.99 -10.12
CA ASN A 109 12.69 -1.20 -11.34
C ASN A 109 12.29 0.16 -11.90
N ASP A 110 12.77 0.51 -13.09
CA ASP A 110 12.39 1.77 -13.74
C ASP A 110 10.96 1.65 -14.27
N MET A 111 10.00 2.19 -13.52
CA MET A 111 8.59 2.19 -13.86
C MET A 111 8.16 3.45 -14.63
N LYS A 112 9.09 4.22 -15.22
CA LYS A 112 8.74 5.44 -15.99
C LYS A 112 7.75 5.19 -17.14
N ASN A 113 7.77 4.00 -17.72
CA ASN A 113 6.87 3.63 -18.81
C ASN A 113 5.57 2.96 -18.31
N ASN A 114 5.40 2.78 -16.99
CA ASN A 114 4.17 2.25 -16.43
C ASN A 114 3.17 3.40 -16.25
N VAL A 115 2.12 3.40 -17.06
CA VAL A 115 0.99 4.31 -16.87
C VAL A 115 0.20 3.86 -15.65
N VAL A 116 0.31 4.59 -14.54
CA VAL A 116 -0.56 4.39 -13.38
C VAL A 116 -1.87 5.15 -13.63
N LEU A 117 -2.95 4.41 -13.83
CA LEU A 117 -4.29 4.98 -13.95
C LEU A 117 -4.83 5.26 -12.54
N SER A 118 -4.66 6.51 -12.09
CA SER A 118 -5.32 7.02 -10.90
C SER A 118 -6.56 7.80 -11.31
N TYR A 119 -7.64 7.67 -10.54
CA TYR A 119 -8.88 8.43 -10.73
C TYR A 119 -9.35 9.01 -9.40
N ASP A 120 -10.03 10.15 -9.47
CA ASP A 120 -10.67 10.74 -8.31
C ASP A 120 -11.88 9.87 -7.92
N THR A 121 -11.80 9.23 -6.76
CA THR A 121 -12.85 8.33 -6.27
C THR A 121 -14.15 9.09 -5.96
N GLN A 122 -14.05 10.36 -5.56
CA GLN A 122 -15.21 11.19 -5.27
C GLN A 122 -15.94 11.57 -6.56
N GLU A 123 -15.22 11.94 -7.62
CA GLU A 123 -15.81 12.22 -8.93
C GLU A 123 -16.44 10.97 -9.54
N VAL A 124 -15.77 9.81 -9.48
CA VAL A 124 -16.33 8.55 -9.97
C VAL A 124 -17.61 8.17 -9.22
N LEU A 125 -17.64 8.33 -7.89
CA LEU A 125 -18.83 8.07 -7.11
C LEU A 125 -19.98 9.03 -7.45
N ALA A 126 -19.68 10.31 -7.67
CA ALA A 126 -20.66 11.31 -8.07
C ALA A 126 -21.27 10.97 -9.44
N LEU A 127 -20.43 10.58 -10.41
CA LEU A 127 -20.86 10.16 -11.74
C LEU A 127 -21.77 8.93 -11.68
N ILE A 128 -21.40 7.89 -10.91
CA ILE A 128 -22.23 6.68 -10.74
C ILE A 128 -23.61 7.06 -10.18
N LYS A 129 -23.65 7.88 -9.12
CA LYS A 129 -24.91 8.31 -8.51
C LYS A 129 -25.79 9.07 -9.50
N GLU A 130 -25.21 9.99 -10.27
CA GLU A 130 -25.97 10.75 -11.27
C GLU A 130 -26.58 9.82 -12.34
N LEU A 131 -25.75 8.95 -12.92
CA LEU A 131 -26.16 8.04 -14.00
C LEU A 131 -27.30 7.10 -13.58
N TYR A 132 -27.21 6.50 -12.39
CA TYR A 132 -28.25 5.62 -11.87
C TYR A 132 -29.51 6.38 -11.43
N SER A 133 -29.38 7.57 -10.83
CA SER A 133 -30.54 8.37 -10.41
C SER A 133 -31.37 8.83 -11.61
N ARG A 134 -30.70 9.16 -12.73
CA ARG A 134 -31.36 9.49 -14.00
C ARG A 134 -32.12 8.30 -14.56
N LEU A 135 -31.49 7.11 -14.61
CA LEU A 135 -32.16 5.90 -15.08
C LEU A 135 -33.37 5.52 -14.22
N ALA A 136 -33.27 5.64 -12.90
CA ALA A 136 -34.38 5.39 -11.99
C ALA A 136 -35.54 6.36 -12.26
N THR A 137 -35.23 7.65 -12.47
CA THR A 137 -36.24 8.65 -12.82
C THR A 137 -36.94 8.35 -14.15
N ILE A 138 -36.18 7.91 -15.16
CA ILE A 138 -36.71 7.62 -16.51
C ILE A 138 -37.55 6.34 -16.53
N SER A 139 -37.12 5.31 -15.78
CA SER A 139 -37.74 3.98 -15.84
C SER A 139 -38.89 3.81 -14.85
N GLY A 140 -39.04 4.73 -13.89
CA GLY A 140 -40.07 4.68 -12.86
C GLY A 140 -39.97 3.39 -12.05
N ASP A 141 -41.10 2.66 -11.94
CA ASP A 141 -41.18 1.38 -11.22
C ASP A 141 -40.75 0.18 -12.07
N GLN A 142 -40.35 0.40 -13.32
CA GLN A 142 -39.93 -0.66 -14.25
C GLN A 142 -38.41 -0.73 -14.36
N LEU A 143 -37.88 -1.90 -14.72
CA LEU A 143 -36.46 -2.06 -15.02
C LEU A 143 -36.12 -1.26 -16.30
N PRO A 144 -34.99 -0.52 -16.34
CA PRO A 144 -34.59 0.21 -17.55
C PRO A 144 -34.32 -0.75 -18.70
N GLU A 145 -34.90 -0.46 -19.87
CA GLU A 145 -34.54 -1.17 -21.10
C GLU A 145 -33.16 -0.72 -21.62
N LEU A 146 -32.46 -1.61 -22.34
CA LEU A 146 -31.19 -1.28 -22.98
C LEU A 146 -31.30 -0.15 -24.01
N SER A 147 -32.45 -0.04 -24.67
CA SER A 147 -32.81 1.05 -25.57
C SER A 147 -32.78 2.39 -24.84
N THR A 148 -33.36 2.45 -23.63
CA THR A 148 -33.40 3.63 -22.76
C THR A 148 -32.00 4.04 -22.30
N ILE A 149 -31.17 3.08 -21.90
CA ILE A 149 -29.77 3.36 -21.50
C ILE A 149 -28.97 3.95 -22.67
N ARG A 150 -29.14 3.44 -23.89
CA ARG A 150 -28.43 3.93 -25.08
C ARG A 150 -28.88 5.32 -25.54
N GLN A 151 -30.13 5.66 -25.32
CA GLN A 151 -30.70 6.95 -25.73
C GLN A 151 -30.50 8.05 -24.67
N GLU A 152 -30.18 7.69 -23.43
CA GLU A 152 -29.89 8.67 -22.38
C GLU A 152 -28.53 9.35 -22.64
N PRO A 153 -28.47 10.69 -22.76
CA PRO A 153 -27.28 11.40 -23.21
C PRO A 153 -26.02 11.20 -22.36
N LYS A 154 -26.16 11.11 -21.03
CA LYS A 154 -25.03 10.94 -20.11
C LYS A 154 -24.49 9.52 -20.13
N TRP A 155 -25.36 8.53 -20.30
CA TRP A 155 -24.93 7.15 -20.56
C TRP A 155 -24.23 7.00 -21.90
N ALA A 156 -24.73 7.66 -22.95
CA ALA A 156 -24.05 7.70 -24.25
C ALA A 156 -22.66 8.36 -24.16
N GLU A 157 -22.53 9.44 -23.41
CA GLU A 157 -21.23 10.11 -23.14
C GLU A 157 -20.24 9.17 -22.44
N LEU A 158 -20.68 8.43 -21.41
CA LEU A 158 -19.85 7.44 -20.73
C LEU A 158 -19.42 6.32 -21.67
N ILE A 159 -20.34 5.75 -22.45
CA ILE A 159 -20.05 4.68 -23.40
C ILE A 159 -19.00 5.15 -24.43
N GLN A 160 -19.16 6.35 -24.99
CA GLN A 160 -18.18 6.92 -25.92
C GLN A 160 -16.83 7.20 -25.25
N ALA A 161 -16.81 7.62 -23.99
CA ALA A 161 -15.58 7.83 -23.24
C ALA A 161 -14.84 6.50 -22.99
N VAL A 162 -15.57 5.44 -22.63
CA VAL A 162 -15.03 4.08 -22.47
C VAL A 162 -14.49 3.57 -23.81
N GLU A 163 -15.25 3.68 -24.90
CA GLU A 163 -14.78 3.27 -26.23
C GLU A 163 -13.50 4.01 -26.66
N ARG A 164 -13.40 5.31 -26.35
CA ARG A 164 -12.21 6.12 -26.65
C ARG A 164 -11.02 5.70 -25.79
N CYS A 165 -11.22 5.45 -24.51
CA CYS A 165 -10.18 4.94 -23.62
C CYS A 165 -9.70 3.57 -24.10
N ASP A 166 -10.63 2.64 -24.33
CA ASP A 166 -10.31 1.29 -24.80
C ASP A 166 -9.54 1.32 -26.12
N SER A 167 -9.92 2.16 -27.08
CA SER A 167 -9.22 2.29 -28.37
C SER A 167 -7.73 2.66 -28.26
N ARG A 168 -7.31 3.24 -27.12
CA ARG A 168 -5.91 3.57 -26.83
C ARG A 168 -5.13 2.43 -26.18
N TYR A 169 -5.82 1.41 -25.67
CA TYR A 169 -5.26 0.28 -24.92
C TYR A 169 -5.56 -1.09 -25.57
N VAL A 170 -6.22 -1.13 -26.75
CA VAL A 170 -6.28 -2.36 -27.55
C VAL A 170 -4.87 -2.64 -28.07
N ASP A 171 -4.16 -3.54 -27.38
CA ASP A 171 -2.96 -4.16 -27.91
C ASP A 171 -3.27 -4.81 -29.26
N GLU A 172 -2.35 -4.65 -30.21
CA GLU A 172 -2.32 -5.35 -31.50
C GLU A 172 -2.39 -6.90 -31.36
N THR A 173 -2.31 -7.42 -30.13
CA THR A 173 -2.37 -8.84 -29.76
C THR A 173 -3.79 -9.38 -29.53
N GLY A 174 -4.83 -8.52 -29.49
CA GLY A 174 -6.24 -8.94 -29.50
C GLY A 174 -6.79 -9.54 -28.19
N MET A 175 -6.08 -9.41 -27.05
CA MET A 175 -6.54 -9.95 -25.76
C MET A 175 -7.60 -9.12 -25.04
N TYR A 176 -7.80 -7.85 -25.38
CA TYR A 176 -8.87 -7.02 -24.81
C TYR A 176 -9.63 -6.29 -25.93
N ASN A 177 -10.84 -6.79 -26.25
CA ASN A 177 -11.71 -6.17 -27.24
C ASN A 177 -13.09 -5.92 -26.60
N SER A 178 -13.28 -4.73 -26.06
CA SER A 178 -14.52 -4.33 -25.40
C SER A 178 -15.73 -4.36 -26.34
N LYS A 179 -15.56 -4.08 -27.64
CA LYS A 179 -16.64 -4.24 -28.63
C LYS A 179 -17.14 -5.68 -28.73
N ARG A 180 -16.26 -6.68 -28.57
CA ARG A 180 -16.65 -8.10 -28.51
C ARG A 180 -17.38 -8.42 -27.20
N LEU A 181 -16.85 -7.97 -26.06
CA LEU A 181 -17.45 -8.19 -24.74
C LEU A 181 -18.87 -7.59 -24.63
N PHE A 182 -19.07 -6.35 -25.09
CA PHE A 182 -20.38 -5.71 -25.07
C PHE A 182 -21.31 -6.17 -26.20
N GLY A 183 -20.76 -6.61 -27.34
CA GLY A 183 -21.54 -7.20 -28.44
C GLY A 183 -22.16 -8.55 -28.09
N ASP A 184 -21.47 -9.37 -27.28
CA ASP A 184 -21.95 -10.68 -26.86
C ASP A 184 -23.01 -10.58 -25.74
N ILE A 185 -22.95 -9.55 -24.88
CA ILE A 185 -23.99 -9.28 -23.85
C ILE A 185 -25.35 -8.96 -24.50
N VAL A 186 -25.37 -8.30 -25.66
CA VAL A 186 -26.60 -7.93 -26.37
C VAL A 186 -27.27 -9.13 -27.05
N LYS A 187 -26.51 -10.17 -27.43
CA LYS A 187 -27.06 -11.37 -28.08
C LYS A 187 -27.77 -12.34 -27.13
N GLY A 188 -27.62 -12.17 -25.82
CA GLY A 188 -28.23 -13.03 -24.80
C GLY A 188 -29.62 -12.60 -24.31
N PHE A 189 -30.17 -11.50 -24.83
CA PHE A 189 -31.43 -10.89 -24.37
C PHE A 189 -32.53 -10.85 -25.45
N HIS A 190 -32.54 -11.82 -26.36
CA HIS A 190 -33.70 -12.09 -27.24
C HIS A 190 -34.45 -13.34 -26.80
#